data_AF-A0A2V6FSD6-F1
#
_entry.id   AF-A0A2V6FSD6-F1
#
_cell.length_a   1.000
_cell.length_b   1.000
_cell.length_c   1.000
_cell.angle_alpha   90.00
_cell.angle_beta   90.00
_cell.angle_gamma   90.00
#
_symmetry.space_group_name_H-M   'P 1'
#
loop_
_entity.id
_entity.type
_entity.pdbx_description
1 polymer ?
#
loop_
_entity_poly.entity_id
_entity_poly.type
_entity_poly.pdbx_seq_one_letter_code
_entity_poly.pdbx_strand_id
1 'polypeptide(L)'
;MNKTNPKRAGEESEARVPTDLRKALATAPKAKAKWSDLTPIARRDFISWIDSAKQPETRRRRIEKACSMLAAGKRRPCCYSIVSFNLYTALAATPKAKAQWSDLTPIERRDLISWMDSAKQQRKAHKRRIEKACVMLAAGKRRP
;
A
#
# COMPACT_ATOMS: atom_id res chain seq x y z
N MET A 1 -31.55 -4.40 2.28
CA MET A 1 -31.51 -2.94 2.03
C MET A 1 -30.24 -2.64 1.25
N ASN A 2 -30.39 -2.57 -0.08
CA ASN A 2 -29.29 -2.49 -1.03
C ASN A 2 -28.86 -1.02 -1.14
N LYS A 3 -27.56 -0.74 -0.95
CA LYS A 3 -26.97 0.55 -1.33
C LYS A 3 -25.98 0.31 -2.46
N THR A 4 -26.51 0.37 -3.67
CA THR A 4 -25.78 0.72 -4.89
C THR A 4 -25.18 2.12 -4.72
N ASN A 5 -23.89 2.28 -5.00
CA ASN A 5 -23.38 3.58 -5.42
C ASN A 5 -22.31 3.39 -6.51
N PRO A 6 -22.58 3.78 -7.76
CA PRO A 6 -21.61 3.72 -8.83
C PRO A 6 -20.77 5.00 -8.80
N LYS A 7 -19.46 4.89 -8.55
CA LYS A 7 -18.54 6.02 -8.80
C LYS A 7 -17.71 5.71 -10.04
N ARG A 8 -17.99 6.51 -11.07
CA ARG A 8 -17.50 6.47 -12.44
C ARG A 8 -15.99 6.19 -12.50
N ALA A 9 -15.65 5.09 -13.16
CA ALA A 9 -14.28 4.73 -13.51
C ALA A 9 -13.92 5.46 -14.82
N GLY A 10 -13.36 6.65 -14.68
CA GLY A 10 -12.81 7.41 -15.79
C GLY A 10 -12.15 8.66 -15.23
N GLU A 11 -10.88 8.88 -15.58
CA GLU A 11 -10.17 10.16 -15.47
C GLU A 11 -9.42 10.54 -14.18
N GLU A 12 -9.54 9.85 -13.03
CA GLU A 12 -8.75 10.20 -11.83
C GLU A 12 -7.57 9.25 -11.52
N SER A 13 -7.19 8.38 -12.46
CA SER A 13 -6.39 7.18 -12.15
C SER A 13 -5.10 6.97 -12.95
N GLU A 14 -4.62 7.95 -13.72
CA GLU A 14 -3.37 7.78 -14.47
C GLU A 14 -2.12 8.21 -13.70
N ALA A 15 -2.22 9.26 -12.87
CA ALA A 15 -1.11 9.76 -12.05
C ALA A 15 -0.70 8.80 -10.91
N ARG A 16 -1.60 7.92 -10.44
CA ARG A 16 -1.31 6.96 -9.36
C ARG A 16 -0.52 5.73 -9.80
N VAL A 17 -0.59 5.36 -11.08
CA VAL A 17 0.13 4.19 -11.59
C VAL A 17 1.48 4.67 -12.14
N PRO A 18 2.61 4.20 -11.58
CA PRO A 18 3.92 4.60 -12.05
C PRO A 18 4.08 4.34 -13.55
N THR A 19 4.71 5.28 -14.26
CA THR A 19 4.84 5.26 -15.72
C THR A 19 5.53 3.98 -16.22
N ASP A 20 6.54 3.51 -15.49
CA ASP A 20 7.26 2.27 -15.74
C ASP A 20 6.37 1.02 -15.63
N LEU A 21 5.51 0.97 -14.62
CA LEU A 21 4.51 -0.10 -14.48
C LEU A 21 3.46 -0.04 -15.60
N ARG A 22 3.01 1.16 -15.97
CA ARG A 22 2.03 1.36 -17.06
C ARG A 22 2.58 0.85 -18.39
N LYS A 23 3.83 1.17 -18.71
CA LYS A 23 4.53 0.69 -19.91
C LYS A 23 4.64 -0.84 -19.90
N ALA A 24 5.01 -1.44 -18.77
CA ALA A 24 5.11 -2.90 -18.65
C ALA A 24 3.76 -3.62 -18.75
N LEU A 25 2.68 -3.01 -18.26
CA LEU A 25 1.33 -3.57 -18.44
C LEU A 25 0.85 -3.44 -19.89
N ALA A 26 1.23 -2.37 -20.60
CA ALA A 26 0.87 -2.19 -22.00
C ALA A 26 1.44 -3.31 -22.89
N THR A 27 2.62 -3.84 -22.57
CA THR A 27 3.25 -4.95 -23.30
C THR A 27 2.76 -6.34 -22.86
N ALA A 28 1.94 -6.43 -21.82
CA ALA A 28 1.46 -7.70 -21.23
C ALA A 28 -0.08 -7.73 -21.14
N PRO A 29 -0.81 -8.06 -22.22
CA PRO A 29 -2.26 -7.93 -22.29
C PRO A 29 -3.01 -8.74 -21.21
N LYS A 30 -2.57 -9.96 -20.91
CA LYS A 30 -3.13 -10.78 -19.82
C LYS A 30 -2.99 -10.10 -18.45
N ALA A 31 -1.81 -9.54 -18.18
CA ALA A 31 -1.55 -8.81 -16.94
C ALA A 31 -2.36 -7.51 -16.86
N LYS A 32 -2.48 -6.78 -17.98
CA LYS A 32 -3.30 -5.56 -18.08
C LYS A 32 -4.78 -5.82 -17.78
N ALA A 33 -5.35 -6.88 -18.36
CA ALA A 33 -6.74 -7.27 -18.07
C ALA A 33 -6.94 -7.57 -16.58
N LYS A 34 -6.02 -8.34 -15.97
CA LYS A 34 -6.07 -8.65 -14.54
C LYS A 34 -5.84 -7.42 -13.66
N TRP A 35 -4.97 -6.50 -14.06
CA TRP A 35 -4.75 -5.22 -13.39
C TRP A 35 -6.02 -4.35 -13.35
N SER A 36 -6.75 -4.30 -14.46
CA SER A 36 -8.03 -3.59 -14.56
C SER A 36 -9.11 -4.23 -13.67
N ASP A 37 -9.10 -5.55 -13.51
CA ASP A 37 -9.99 -6.29 -12.59
C ASP A 37 -9.61 -6.15 -11.10
N LEU A 38 -8.39 -5.68 -10.79
CA LEU A 38 -7.99 -5.51 -9.39
C LEU A 38 -8.82 -4.43 -8.68
N THR A 39 -9.11 -4.67 -7.40
CA THR A 39 -9.67 -3.66 -6.52
C THR A 39 -8.68 -2.51 -6.33
N PRO A 40 -9.14 -1.29 -6.01
CA PRO A 40 -8.25 -0.16 -5.74
C PRO A 40 -7.20 -0.47 -4.66
N ILE A 41 -7.57 -1.27 -3.66
CA ILE A 41 -6.67 -1.71 -2.59
C ILE A 41 -5.57 -2.61 -3.14
N ALA A 42 -5.91 -3.60 -3.97
CA ALA A 42 -4.93 -4.50 -4.58
C ALA A 42 -3.94 -3.74 -5.48
N ARG A 43 -4.42 -2.77 -6.27
CA ARG A 43 -3.52 -1.91 -7.07
C ARG A 43 -2.58 -1.10 -6.19
N ARG A 44 -3.08 -0.49 -5.10
CA ARG A 44 -2.24 0.23 -4.11
C ARG A 44 -1.15 -0.67 -3.52
N ASP A 45 -1.49 -1.91 -3.17
CA ASP A 45 -0.53 -2.86 -2.59
C ASP A 45 0.61 -3.18 -3.58
N PHE A 46 0.29 -3.43 -4.87
CA PHE A 46 1.31 -3.62 -5.90
C PHE A 46 2.18 -2.37 -6.10
N ILE A 47 1.57 -1.19 -6.15
CA ILE A 47 2.29 0.08 -6.32
C ILE A 47 3.25 0.29 -5.16
N SER A 48 2.79 0.14 -3.92
CA SER A 48 3.63 0.34 -2.73
C SER A 48 4.75 -0.70 -2.63
N TRP A 49 4.49 -1.95 -3.03
CA TRP A 49 5.52 -2.97 -3.14
C TRP A 49 6.59 -2.61 -4.18
N ILE A 50 6.20 -2.15 -5.38
CA ILE A 50 7.16 -1.71 -6.41
C ILE A 50 7.94 -0.48 -5.93
N ASP A 51 7.26 0.49 -5.31
CA ASP A 51 7.87 1.74 -4.85
C ASP A 51 8.87 1.54 -3.70
N SER A 52 8.67 0.51 -2.86
CA SER A 52 9.62 0.17 -1.82
C SER A 52 10.99 -0.34 -2.34
N ALA A 53 11.12 -0.63 -3.64
CA ALA A 53 12.40 -0.96 -4.25
C ALA A 53 13.19 0.31 -4.60
N LYS A 54 14.17 0.64 -3.76
CA LYS A 54 15.03 1.83 -3.94
C LYS A 54 16.05 1.69 -5.07
N GLN A 55 16.48 0.46 -5.36
CA GLN A 55 17.43 0.19 -6.42
C GLN A 55 16.70 0.02 -7.76
N PRO A 56 17.14 0.69 -8.84
CA PRO A 56 16.45 0.66 -10.13
C PRO A 56 16.35 -0.75 -10.70
N GLU A 57 17.39 -1.57 -10.54
CA GLU A 57 17.37 -2.98 -10.94
C GLU A 57 16.31 -3.79 -10.19
N THR A 58 16.21 -3.60 -8.87
CA THR A 58 15.19 -4.27 -8.05
C THR A 58 13.78 -3.82 -8.43
N ARG A 59 13.62 -2.53 -8.74
CA ARG A 59 12.34 -1.99 -9.20
C ARG A 59 11.92 -2.65 -10.52
N ARG A 60 12.82 -2.73 -11.50
CA ARG A 60 12.58 -3.43 -12.78
C ARG A 60 12.15 -4.87 -12.56
N ARG A 61 12.92 -5.64 -11.76
CA ARG A 61 12.58 -7.04 -11.42
C ARG A 61 11.21 -7.16 -10.77
N ARG A 62 10.82 -6.24 -9.88
CA ARG A 62 9.49 -6.25 -9.25
C ARG A 62 8.36 -5.95 -10.23
N ILE A 63 8.57 -5.08 -11.21
CA ILE A 63 7.58 -4.81 -12.28
C ILE A 63 7.38 -6.05 -13.14
N GLU A 64 8.46 -6.69 -13.58
CA GLU A 64 8.40 -7.93 -14.36
C GLU A 64 7.67 -9.02 -13.57
N LYS A 65 8.02 -9.17 -12.28
CA LYS A 65 7.35 -10.11 -11.38
C LYS A 65 5.87 -9.74 -11.18
N ALA A 66 5.52 -8.46 -11.05
CA ALA A 66 4.14 -8.02 -10.94
C ALA A 66 3.33 -8.45 -12.17
N CYS A 67 3.85 -8.22 -13.38
CA CYS A 67 3.20 -8.67 -14.61
C CYS A 67 3.01 -10.19 -14.64
N SER A 68 4.04 -10.96 -14.29
CA SER A 68 3.96 -12.44 -14.18
C SER A 68 2.91 -12.90 -13.16
N MET A 69 2.89 -12.27 -11.98
CA MET A 69 1.92 -12.58 -10.92
C MET A 69 0.49 -12.26 -11.33
N LEU A 70 0.27 -11.12 -11.98
CA LEU A 70 -1.04 -10.72 -12.49
C LEU A 70 -1.51 -11.69 -13.57
N ALA A 71 -0.63 -12.08 -14.49
CA ALA A 71 -0.94 -13.09 -15.51
C ALA A 71 -1.30 -14.45 -14.89
N ALA A 72 -0.67 -14.81 -13.77
CA ALA A 72 -0.99 -16.00 -12.97
C ALA A 72 -2.24 -15.82 -12.07
N GLY A 73 -2.97 -14.72 -12.19
CA GLY A 73 -4.22 -14.46 -11.44
C GLY A 73 -4.01 -14.04 -9.99
N LYS A 74 -2.78 -13.78 -9.54
CA LYS A 74 -2.52 -13.30 -8.18
C LYS A 74 -3.00 -11.86 -8.03
N ARG A 75 -3.79 -11.60 -6.97
CA ARG A 75 -4.36 -10.27 -6.69
C ARG A 75 -3.53 -9.43 -5.73
N ARG A 76 -2.40 -9.95 -5.21
CA ARG A 76 -1.47 -9.25 -4.31
C ARG A 76 -0.02 -9.71 -4.55
N PRO A 77 0.98 -8.85 -4.29
CA PRO A 77 2.39 -9.25 -4.29
C PRO A 77 2.67 -10.30 -3.19
N CYS A 78 3.58 -11.24 -3.47
CA CYS A 78 3.91 -12.32 -2.53
C CYS A 78 4.85 -11.80 -1.44
N CYS A 79 4.64 -12.24 -0.20
CA CYS A 79 5.48 -11.93 0.96
C CYS A 79 5.60 -10.43 1.31
N TYR A 80 4.64 -9.59 0.90
CA TYR A 80 4.61 -8.17 1.26
C TYR A 80 3.76 -7.94 2.52
N SER A 81 4.43 -7.74 3.66
CA SER A 81 3.78 -7.16 4.85
C SER A 81 3.69 -5.65 4.69
N ILE A 82 2.48 -5.12 4.80
CA ILE A 82 2.22 -3.67 4.80
C ILE A 82 2.72 -3.05 6.12
N VAL A 83 2.72 -3.84 7.20
CA VAL A 83 3.21 -3.41 8.52
C VAL A 83 4.71 -3.63 8.59
N SER A 84 5.46 -2.55 8.79
CA SER A 84 6.89 -2.61 9.01
C SER A 84 7.21 -3.18 10.40
N PHE A 85 8.38 -3.80 10.56
CA PHE A 85 8.83 -4.34 11.85
C PHE A 85 8.82 -3.29 12.95
N ASN A 86 9.28 -2.06 12.67
CA ASN A 86 9.29 -0.97 13.65
C ASN A 86 7.87 -0.59 14.12
N LEU A 87 6.91 -0.55 13.20
CA LEU A 87 5.52 -0.29 13.54
C LEU A 87 4.92 -1.43 14.37
N TYR A 88 5.20 -2.68 13.99
CA TYR A 88 4.78 -3.86 14.75
C TYR A 88 5.29 -3.79 16.21
N THR A 89 6.58 -3.51 16.40
CA THR A 89 7.18 -3.37 17.74
C THR A 89 6.58 -2.22 18.53
N ALA A 90 6.36 -1.06 17.89
CA ALA A 90 5.77 0.10 18.57
C ALA A 90 4.31 -0.14 19.01
N LEU A 91 3.51 -0.80 18.17
CA LEU A 91 2.15 -1.21 18.52
C LEU A 91 2.16 -2.24 19.66
N ALA A 92 3.07 -3.21 19.64
CA ALA A 92 3.20 -4.19 20.72
C ALA A 92 3.51 -3.54 22.07
N ALA A 93 4.31 -2.47 22.08
CA ALA A 93 4.64 -1.70 23.29
C ALA A 93 3.50 -0.81 23.80
N THR A 94 2.44 -0.58 23.01
CA THR A 94 1.34 0.33 23.36
C THR A 94 -0.02 -0.35 23.20
N PRO A 95 -0.54 -1.06 24.24
CA PRO A 95 -1.75 -1.88 24.13
C PRO A 95 -2.98 -1.12 23.61
N LYS A 96 -3.18 0.13 24.07
CA LYS A 96 -4.29 0.99 23.61
C LYS A 96 -4.18 1.33 22.13
N ALA A 97 -2.99 1.66 21.64
CA ALA A 97 -2.75 1.91 20.22
C ALA A 97 -2.95 0.63 19.39
N LYS A 98 -2.52 -0.53 19.90
CA LYS A 98 -2.74 -1.83 19.25
C LYS A 98 -4.23 -2.17 19.13
N ALA A 99 -5.02 -1.93 20.17
CA ALA A 99 -6.47 -2.13 20.12
C ALA A 99 -7.11 -1.23 19.06
N GLN A 100 -6.77 0.06 19.05
CA GLN A 100 -7.29 1.02 18.07
C GLN A 100 -6.83 0.68 16.64
N TRP A 101 -5.60 0.21 16.47
CA TRP A 101 -5.08 -0.29 15.19
C TRP A 101 -5.89 -1.49 14.65
N SER A 102 -6.32 -2.39 15.53
CA SER A 102 -7.16 -3.55 15.18
C SER A 102 -8.59 -3.15 14.76
N ASP A 103 -9.07 -1.99 15.19
CA ASP A 103 -10.38 -1.43 14.79
C ASP A 103 -10.34 -0.71 13.43
N LEU A 104 -9.17 -0.23 12.99
CA LEU A 104 -9.04 0.49 11.73
C LEU A 104 -9.47 -0.35 10.52
N THR A 105 -10.15 0.29 9.56
CA THR A 105 -10.44 -0.32 8.26
C THR A 105 -9.15 -0.57 7.45
N PRO A 106 -9.17 -1.50 6.47
CA PRO A 106 -8.02 -1.75 5.61
C PRO A 106 -7.49 -0.52 4.86
N ILE A 107 -8.36 0.47 4.60
CA ILE A 107 -8.00 1.73 3.95
C ILE A 107 -7.31 2.66 4.95
N GLU A 108 -7.89 2.85 6.14
CA GLU A 108 -7.30 3.70 7.19
C GLU A 108 -5.91 3.22 7.60
N ARG A 109 -5.72 1.90 7.76
CA ARG A 109 -4.38 1.33 8.04
C ARG A 109 -3.38 1.71 6.95
N ARG A 110 -3.75 1.60 5.68
CA ARG A 110 -2.87 1.91 4.55
C ARG A 110 -2.57 3.41 4.45
N ASP A 111 -3.56 4.27 4.68
CA ASP A 111 -3.36 5.71 4.70
C ASP A 111 -2.37 6.11 5.80
N LEU A 112 -2.54 5.56 7.01
CA LEU A 112 -1.64 5.81 8.14
C LEU A 112 -0.22 5.27 7.87
N ILE A 113 -0.10 4.07 7.29
CA ILE A 113 1.19 3.49 6.89
C ILE A 113 1.86 4.34 5.82
N SER A 114 1.12 4.78 4.80
CA SER A 114 1.65 5.64 3.74
C SER A 114 2.19 6.96 4.31
N TRP A 115 1.48 7.56 5.27
CA TRP A 115 1.97 8.75 5.96
C TRP A 115 3.26 8.47 6.75
N MET A 116 3.34 7.36 7.50
CA MET A 116 4.58 6.98 8.19
C MET A 116 5.74 6.75 7.21
N ASP A 117 5.50 5.96 6.16
CA ASP A 117 6.51 5.56 5.17
C ASP A 117 6.95 6.72 4.25
N SER A 118 6.18 7.81 4.14
CA SER A 118 6.65 8.99 3.38
C SER A 118 7.88 9.68 4.02
N ALA A 119 8.27 9.33 5.25
CA ALA A 119 9.54 9.74 5.86
C ALA A 119 10.60 8.60 5.91
N LYS A 120 10.35 7.45 5.27
CA LYS A 120 11.18 6.23 5.41
C LYS A 120 12.65 6.38 4.99
N GLN A 121 12.96 7.41 4.21
CA GLN A 121 14.33 7.75 3.82
C GLN A 121 15.12 8.35 4.99
N GLN A 122 14.46 9.08 5.88
CA GLN A 122 15.06 9.66 7.07
C GLN A 122 14.72 8.81 8.30
N ARG A 123 15.63 7.91 8.68
CA ARG A 123 15.38 6.92 9.76
C ARG A 123 14.84 7.55 11.06
N LYS A 124 15.40 8.70 11.47
CA LYS A 124 14.93 9.44 12.66
C LYS A 124 13.52 9.99 12.47
N ALA A 125 13.21 10.60 11.33
CA ALA A 125 11.89 11.15 11.05
C ALA A 125 10.82 10.05 10.91
N HIS A 126 11.16 8.93 10.27
CA HIS A 126 10.28 7.75 10.18
C HIS A 126 9.94 7.20 11.57
N LYS A 127 10.95 7.05 12.45
CA LYS A 127 10.73 6.63 13.84
C LYS A 127 9.78 7.57 14.57
N ARG A 128 10.02 8.89 14.48
CA ARG A 128 9.16 9.91 15.09
C ARG A 128 7.71 9.84 14.59
N ARG A 129 7.49 9.53 13.30
CA ARG A 129 6.13 9.34 12.76
C ARG A 129 5.46 8.08 13.29
N ILE A 130 6.20 6.98 13.46
CA ILE A 130 5.67 5.75 14.08
C ILE A 130 5.29 6.02 15.54
N GLU A 131 6.16 6.67 16.31
CA GLU A 131 5.89 7.05 17.70
C GLU A 131 4.66 7.96 17.78
N LYS A 132 4.60 8.99 16.92
CA LYS A 132 3.43 9.90 16.81
C LYS A 132 2.16 9.14 16.44
N ALA A 133 2.19 8.19 15.50
CA ALA A 133 1.05 7.36 15.15
C ALA A 133 0.53 6.59 16.36
N CYS A 134 1.42 5.98 17.16
CA CYS A 134 1.02 5.21 18.34
C CYS A 134 0.35 6.11 19.40
N VAL A 135 0.91 7.29 19.66
CA VAL A 135 0.31 8.28 20.59
C VAL A 135 -1.08 8.71 20.10
N MET A 136 -1.21 9.01 18.80
CA MET A 136 -2.47 9.43 18.21
C MET A 136 -3.54 8.34 18.25
N LEU A 137 -3.18 7.10 17.91
CA LEU A 137 -4.07 5.95 18.01
C LEU A 137 -4.50 5.72 19.46
N ALA A 138 -3.59 5.80 20.42
CA ALA A 138 -3.94 5.71 21.84
C ALA A 138 -4.90 6.83 22.30
N ALA A 139 -4.90 7.98 21.62
CA ALA A 139 -5.85 9.06 21.83
C ALA A 139 -7.15 8.94 20.99
N GLY A 140 -7.35 7.84 20.25
CA GLY A 140 -8.52 7.62 19.39
C GLY A 140 -8.48 8.38 18.06
N LYS A 141 -7.37 9.05 17.72
CA LYS A 141 -7.20 9.76 16.46
C LYS A 141 -6.72 8.77 15.37
N ARG A 142 -7.45 8.72 14.26
CA ARG A 142 -7.19 7.75 13.17
C ARG A 142 -6.32 8.31 12.03
N ARG A 143 -6.10 9.63 11.98
CA ARG A 143 -5.29 10.32 10.97
C ARG A 143 -4.48 11.46 11.60
N PRO A 144 -3.24 11.71 11.08
CA PRO A 144 -2.33 12.77 11.53
C PRO A 144 -2.93 14.18 11.44
#